data_AF-A0A1I7WTM2-F1
#
_entry.id   AF-A0A1I7WTM2-F1
#
_cell.length_a   1.000
_cell.length_b   1.000
_cell.length_c   1.000
_cell.angle_alpha   90.00
_cell.angle_beta   90.00
_cell.angle_gamma   90.00
#
_symmetry.space_group_name_H-M   'P 1'
#
loop_
_entity.id
_entity.type
_entity.pdbx_description
1 polymer ?
#
loop_
_entity_poly.entity_id
_entity_poly.type
_entity_poly.pdbx_seq_one_letter_code
_entity_poly.pdbx_strand_id
1 'polypeptide(L)'
;MFSRLFVNYHVCLHYNNLYSQIYLLDYIVYIPTGVWHFSFADMSYATRLVAKTIFGSPPTSTYEQALHYFLRAEQISVGFYSTNTYYIGEVYDRLGKKDDAIEHYRKSFMMPVISADDEVIHQKVKRRFKNTSTVCD
;
A
#
# COMPACT_ATOMS: atom_id res chain seq x y z
N MET A 1 -41.49 2.32 -24.40
CA MET A 1 -41.27 2.69 -22.98
C MET A 1 -39.97 2.10 -22.40
N PHE A 2 -39.43 1.00 -22.94
CA PHE A 2 -38.18 0.36 -22.45
C PHE A 2 -36.86 0.97 -22.98
N SER A 3 -36.88 1.77 -24.05
CA SER A 3 -35.68 2.40 -24.60
C SER A 3 -35.10 3.49 -23.69
N ARG A 4 -35.95 4.27 -23.02
CA ARG A 4 -35.50 5.28 -22.04
C ARG A 4 -34.91 4.67 -20.77
N LEU A 5 -35.32 3.47 -20.37
CA LEU A 5 -34.74 2.75 -19.21
C LEU A 5 -33.36 2.19 -19.54
N PHE A 6 -33.16 1.67 -20.75
CA PHE A 6 -31.86 1.17 -21.22
C PHE A 6 -30.82 2.29 -21.37
N VAL A 7 -31.24 3.44 -21.90
CA VAL A 7 -30.37 4.63 -21.99
C VAL A 7 -30.04 5.17 -20.60
N ASN A 8 -30.99 5.20 -19.66
CA ASN A 8 -30.69 5.57 -18.27
C ASN A 8 -29.78 4.57 -17.56
N TYR A 9 -29.87 3.28 -17.85
CA TYR A 9 -28.97 2.25 -17.30
C TYR A 9 -27.54 2.40 -17.83
N HIS A 10 -27.36 2.62 -19.14
CA HIS A 10 -26.04 2.89 -19.72
C HIS A 10 -25.47 4.23 -19.28
N VAL A 11 -26.30 5.27 -19.15
CA VAL A 11 -25.89 6.56 -18.57
C VAL A 11 -25.51 6.39 -17.11
N CYS A 12 -26.25 5.62 -16.30
CA CYS A 12 -25.87 5.26 -14.93
C CYS A 12 -24.58 4.43 -14.87
N LEU A 13 -24.33 3.52 -15.81
CA LEU A 13 -23.07 2.77 -15.88
C LEU A 13 -21.89 3.66 -16.27
N HIS A 14 -22.09 4.65 -17.15
CA HIS A 14 -21.08 5.66 -17.48
C HIS A 14 -20.88 6.66 -16.34
N TYR A 15 -21.94 7.07 -15.63
CA TYR A 15 -21.85 7.91 -14.44
C TYR A 15 -21.10 7.16 -13.33
N ASN A 16 -21.50 5.92 -13.00
CA ASN A 16 -20.76 5.09 -12.04
C ASN A 16 -19.32 4.80 -12.49
N ASN A 17 -19.05 4.66 -13.81
CA ASN A 17 -17.68 4.55 -14.32
C ASN A 17 -16.87 5.84 -14.16
N LEU A 18 -17.46 7.01 -14.40
CA LEU A 18 -16.80 8.32 -14.22
C LEU A 18 -16.51 8.60 -12.74
N TYR A 19 -17.44 8.29 -11.83
CA TYR A 19 -17.19 8.35 -10.40
C TYR A 19 -16.11 7.33 -10.00
N SER A 20 -16.15 6.09 -10.53
CA SER A 20 -15.10 5.10 -10.26
C SER A 20 -13.73 5.50 -10.79
N GLN A 21 -13.61 6.25 -11.90
CA GLN A 21 -12.33 6.76 -12.40
C GLN A 21 -11.78 7.92 -11.55
N ILE A 22 -12.65 8.77 -11.00
CA ILE A 22 -12.24 9.85 -10.08
C ILE A 22 -11.77 9.25 -8.73
N TYR A 23 -12.46 8.23 -8.20
CA TYR A 23 -12.02 7.51 -6.99
C TYR A 23 -10.85 6.54 -7.23
N LEU A 24 -10.73 5.95 -8.43
CA LEU A 24 -9.57 5.12 -8.78
C LEU A 24 -8.27 5.96 -8.84
N LEU A 25 -8.36 7.22 -9.25
CA LEU A 25 -7.20 8.12 -9.24
C LEU A 25 -6.66 8.33 -7.83
N ASP A 26 -7.54 8.43 -6.82
CA ASP A 26 -7.11 8.64 -5.43
C ASP A 26 -6.31 7.44 -4.89
N TYR A 27 -6.72 6.17 -5.11
CA TYR A 27 -5.90 5.03 -4.65
C TYR A 27 -4.59 4.87 -5.47
N ILE A 28 -4.62 5.13 -6.78
CA ILE A 28 -3.43 5.14 -7.65
C ILE A 28 -2.42 6.19 -7.19
N VAL A 29 -2.87 7.28 -6.57
CA VAL A 29 -2.01 8.33 -6.01
C VAL A 29 -1.58 8.02 -4.58
N TYR A 30 -2.46 7.48 -3.74
CA TYR A 30 -2.16 7.24 -2.33
C TYR A 30 -1.13 6.13 -2.11
N ILE A 31 -1.16 5.05 -2.90
CA ILE A 31 -0.18 3.96 -2.74
C ILE A 31 1.25 4.44 -3.03
N PRO A 32 1.58 5.06 -4.18
CA PRO A 32 2.90 5.62 -4.43
C PRO A 32 3.31 6.70 -3.42
N THR A 33 2.37 7.53 -2.98
CA THR A 33 2.64 8.56 -1.95
C THR A 33 3.01 7.92 -0.61
N GLY A 34 2.31 6.86 -0.20
CA GLY A 34 2.67 6.07 0.98
C GLY A 34 4.05 5.42 0.85
N VAL A 35 4.37 4.83 -0.31
CA VAL A 35 5.70 4.24 -0.58
C VAL A 35 6.80 5.31 -0.52
N TRP A 36 6.53 6.51 -1.02
CA TRP A 36 7.46 7.64 -0.93
C TRP A 36 7.73 8.01 0.54
N HIS A 37 6.67 8.24 1.33
CA HIS A 37 6.81 8.56 2.76
C HIS A 37 7.55 7.45 3.51
N PHE A 38 7.21 6.18 3.27
CA PHE A 38 7.90 5.03 3.86
C PHE A 38 9.39 5.02 3.51
N SER A 39 9.75 5.24 2.23
CA SER A 39 11.14 5.21 1.78
C SER A 39 11.99 6.31 2.41
N PHE A 40 11.44 7.50 2.63
CA PHE A 40 12.14 8.59 3.32
C PHE A 40 12.24 8.39 4.84
N ALA A 41 11.24 7.73 5.44
CA ALA A 41 11.26 7.34 6.84
C ALA A 41 12.27 6.22 7.11
N ASP A 42 12.34 5.19 6.24
CA ASP A 42 13.23 4.02 6.36
C ASP A 42 14.67 4.31 5.88
N MET A 43 14.95 5.52 5.39
CA MET A 43 16.26 5.91 4.88
C MET A 43 17.30 5.99 6.02
N SER A 44 18.40 5.26 5.86
CA SER A 44 19.54 5.28 6.80
C SER A 44 20.15 6.68 6.93
N TYR A 45 20.77 6.96 8.08
CA TYR A 45 21.44 8.26 8.31
C TYR A 45 22.51 8.56 7.26
N ALA A 46 23.30 7.55 6.86
CA ALA A 46 24.33 7.70 5.83
C ALA A 46 23.72 8.06 4.47
N THR A 47 22.67 7.34 4.06
CA THR A 47 21.96 7.64 2.81
C THR A 47 21.36 9.04 2.83
N ARG A 48 20.81 9.46 3.98
CA ARG A 48 20.24 10.80 4.17
C ARG A 48 21.31 11.88 4.08
N LEU A 49 22.52 11.62 4.59
CA LEU A 49 23.65 12.54 4.46
C LEU A 49 24.09 12.70 3.00
N VAL A 50 24.20 11.60 2.25
CA VAL A 50 24.52 11.63 0.82
C VAL A 50 23.43 12.38 0.04
N ALA A 51 22.16 12.06 0.28
CA ALA A 51 21.05 12.79 -0.33
C ALA A 51 21.12 14.29 -0.01
N LYS A 52 21.52 14.64 1.22
CA LYS A 52 21.69 16.03 1.64
C LYS A 52 22.75 16.78 0.84
N THR A 53 23.85 16.10 0.54
CA THR A 53 24.96 16.70 -0.23
C THR A 53 24.62 16.94 -1.70
N ILE A 54 23.79 16.08 -2.30
CA ILE A 54 23.46 16.14 -3.73
C ILE A 54 22.24 17.05 -3.99
N PHE A 55 21.20 16.94 -3.16
CA PHE A 55 19.88 17.50 -3.43
C PHE A 55 19.47 18.64 -2.48
N GLY A 56 20.38 19.11 -1.61
CA GLY A 56 20.02 20.05 -0.54
C GLY A 56 19.31 19.32 0.60
N SER A 57 18.45 19.97 1.39
CA SER A 57 17.76 19.28 2.49
C SER A 57 16.80 18.21 1.95
N PRO A 58 17.04 16.89 2.17
CA PRO A 58 16.13 15.86 1.71
C PRO A 58 14.82 15.99 2.49
N PRO A 59 13.65 15.78 1.86
CA PRO A 59 12.39 15.86 2.56
C PRO A 59 12.36 14.87 3.73
N THR A 60 11.80 15.31 4.84
CA THR A 60 11.59 14.48 6.02
C THR A 60 10.22 13.84 5.95
N SER A 61 10.12 12.58 6.38
CA SER A 61 8.85 11.90 6.50
C SER A 61 8.89 10.89 7.65
N THR A 62 7.72 10.53 8.15
CA THR A 62 7.53 9.58 9.25
C THR A 62 6.71 8.37 8.82
N TYR A 63 6.83 7.29 9.57
CA TYR A 63 6.06 6.07 9.35
C TYR A 63 4.55 6.30 9.51
N GLU A 64 4.12 7.21 10.37
CA GLU A 64 2.71 7.57 10.56
C GLU A 64 2.11 8.24 9.33
N GLN A 65 2.88 9.08 8.63
CA GLN A 65 2.46 9.66 7.35
C GLN A 65 2.28 8.56 6.30
N ALA A 66 3.23 7.64 6.20
CA ALA A 66 3.10 6.49 5.30
C ALA A 66 1.85 5.65 5.62
N LEU A 67 1.62 5.36 6.90
CA LEU A 67 0.45 4.60 7.35
C LEU A 67 -0.86 5.28 6.94
N HIS A 68 -0.94 6.61 7.11
CA HIS A 68 -2.12 7.38 6.73
C HIS A 68 -2.50 7.15 5.28
N TYR A 69 -1.54 7.29 4.35
CA TYR A 69 -1.79 7.12 2.93
C TYR A 69 -2.15 5.68 2.55
N PHE A 70 -1.48 4.68 3.12
CA PHE A 70 -1.82 3.28 2.83
C PHE A 70 -3.22 2.89 3.35
N LEU A 71 -3.61 3.38 4.53
CA LEU A 71 -4.95 3.16 5.06
C LEU A 71 -6.02 3.90 4.25
N ARG A 72 -5.71 5.09 3.71
CA ARG A 72 -6.60 5.78 2.76
C ARG A 72 -6.80 4.99 1.48
N ALA A 73 -5.76 4.35 0.96
CA ALA A 73 -5.89 3.47 -0.20
C ALA A 73 -6.79 2.24 0.09
N GLU A 74 -6.65 1.59 1.25
CA GLU A 74 -7.54 0.48 1.65
C GLU A 74 -8.99 0.92 1.82
N GLN A 75 -9.26 2.14 2.30
CA GLN A 75 -10.63 2.66 2.44
C GLN A 75 -11.35 2.79 1.09
N ILE A 76 -10.61 3.10 0.03
CA ILE A 76 -11.15 3.25 -1.33
C ILE A 76 -11.40 1.88 -1.96
N SER A 77 -10.45 0.95 -1.80
CA SER A 77 -10.56 -0.39 -2.35
C SER A 77 -9.91 -1.42 -1.42
N VAL A 78 -10.74 -1.99 -0.55
CA VAL A 78 -10.32 -2.94 0.49
C VAL A 78 -9.75 -4.20 -0.17
N GLY A 79 -8.51 -4.56 0.17
CA GLY A 79 -7.89 -5.80 -0.30
C GLY A 79 -7.70 -5.86 -1.82
N PHE A 80 -7.54 -4.70 -2.47
CA PHE A 80 -7.32 -4.63 -3.92
C PHE A 80 -5.87 -4.95 -4.32
N TYR A 81 -4.89 -4.49 -3.52
CA TYR A 81 -3.48 -4.58 -3.88
C TYR A 81 -2.65 -5.16 -2.74
N SER A 82 -2.14 -6.38 -2.92
CA SER A 82 -1.42 -7.12 -1.88
C SER A 82 -0.18 -6.38 -1.37
N THR A 83 0.48 -5.64 -2.26
CA THR A 83 1.61 -4.78 -1.94
C THR A 83 1.23 -3.66 -0.97
N ASN A 84 0.06 -3.03 -1.11
CA ASN A 84 -0.39 -2.00 -0.18
C ASN A 84 -0.58 -2.59 1.22
N THR A 85 -1.31 -3.69 1.31
CA THR A 85 -1.54 -4.41 2.58
C THR A 85 -0.23 -4.87 3.21
N TYR A 86 0.75 -5.32 2.40
CA TYR A 86 2.10 -5.67 2.86
C TYR A 86 2.85 -4.45 3.46
N TYR A 87 2.80 -3.30 2.79
CA TYR A 87 3.45 -2.09 3.28
C TYR A 87 2.80 -1.54 4.56
N ILE A 88 1.49 -1.71 4.76
CA ILE A 88 0.86 -1.45 6.06
C ILE A 88 1.51 -2.31 7.15
N GLY A 89 1.76 -3.59 6.86
CA GLY A 89 2.51 -4.49 7.74
C GLY A 89 3.92 -3.99 8.05
N GLU A 90 4.69 -3.57 7.03
CA GLU A 90 6.03 -3.00 7.24
C GLU A 90 6.00 -1.76 8.14
N VAL A 91 5.03 -0.88 7.93
CA VAL A 91 4.88 0.33 8.74
C VAL A 91 4.57 -0.02 10.20
N TYR A 92 3.63 -0.92 10.45
CA TYR A 92 3.35 -1.39 11.82
C TYR A 92 4.56 -2.04 12.47
N ASP A 93 5.34 -2.81 11.71
CA ASP A 93 6.55 -3.46 12.22
C ASP A 93 7.62 -2.45 12.66
N ARG A 94 7.81 -1.37 11.87
CA ARG A 94 8.70 -0.23 12.17
C ARG A 94 8.21 0.61 13.35
N LEU A 95 6.90 0.70 13.54
CA LEU A 95 6.28 1.34 14.71
C LEU A 95 6.27 0.45 15.96
N GLY A 96 6.83 -0.77 15.89
CA GLY A 96 6.88 -1.71 17.02
C GLY A 96 5.57 -2.43 17.30
N LYS A 97 4.53 -2.26 16.48
CA LYS A 97 3.24 -2.93 16.61
C LYS A 97 3.28 -4.30 15.93
N LYS A 98 3.94 -5.26 16.58
CA LYS A 98 4.25 -6.58 15.99
C LYS A 98 3.02 -7.41 15.64
N ASP A 99 1.99 -7.39 16.48
CA ASP A 99 0.76 -8.14 16.24
C ASP A 99 0.01 -7.62 15.01
N ASP A 100 -0.18 -6.30 14.92
CA ASP A 100 -0.76 -5.63 13.76
C ASP A 100 0.05 -5.94 12.49
N ALA A 101 1.38 -5.92 12.57
CA ALA A 101 2.25 -6.23 11.44
C ALA A 101 2.04 -7.67 10.94
N ILE A 102 2.05 -8.64 11.85
CA ILE A 102 1.83 -10.06 11.54
C ILE A 102 0.45 -10.28 10.89
N GLU A 103 -0.58 -9.62 11.42
CA GLU A 103 -1.93 -9.69 10.84
C GLU A 103 -1.94 -9.19 9.40
N HIS A 104 -1.32 -8.05 9.12
CA HIS A 104 -1.30 -7.46 7.77
C HIS A 104 -0.43 -8.26 6.80
N TYR A 105 0.68 -8.85 7.26
CA TYR A 105 1.45 -9.80 6.46
C TYR A 105 0.62 -11.03 6.09
N ARG A 106 -0.10 -11.61 7.06
CA ARG A 106 -1.01 -12.73 6.79
C ARG A 106 -2.10 -12.36 5.78
N LYS A 107 -2.76 -11.21 5.97
CA LYS A 107 -3.75 -10.70 5.01
C LYS A 107 -3.16 -10.59 3.61
N SER A 108 -2.00 -9.95 3.46
CA SER A 108 -1.35 -9.80 2.15
C SER A 108 -0.99 -11.15 1.49
N PHE A 109 -0.63 -12.17 2.29
CA PHE A 109 -0.34 -13.52 1.80
C PHE A 109 -1.58 -14.32 1.42
N MET A 110 -2.73 -14.05 2.05
CA MET A 110 -3.99 -14.73 1.74
C MET A 110 -4.68 -14.15 0.50
N MET A 111 -4.22 -13.02 -0.01
CA MET A 111 -4.75 -12.41 -1.24
C MET A 111 -4.36 -13.25 -2.48
N PRO A 112 -5.23 -13.29 -3.51
CA PRO A 112 -4.96 -14.05 -4.73
C PRO A 112 -3.75 -13.49 -5.47
N VAL A 113 -2.94 -14.38 -6.06
CA VAL A 113 -1.81 -13.99 -6.92
C VAL A 113 -2.33 -13.78 -8.34
N ILE A 114 -2.45 -12.51 -8.75
CA ILE A 114 -2.97 -12.13 -10.07
C ILE A 114 -1.84 -11.52 -10.91
N SER A 115 -0.95 -10.76 -10.27
CA SER A 115 0.17 -10.05 -10.88
C SER A 115 1.53 -10.58 -10.39
N ALA A 116 2.60 -10.21 -11.09
CA ALA A 116 3.97 -10.51 -10.67
C ALA A 116 4.31 -9.87 -9.31
N ASP A 117 3.74 -8.70 -9.01
CA ASP A 117 3.93 -8.03 -7.73
C ASP A 117 3.34 -8.88 -6.59
N ASP A 118 2.16 -9.49 -6.78
CA ASP A 118 1.56 -10.37 -5.77
C ASP A 118 2.46 -11.57 -5.44
N GLU A 119 3.10 -12.15 -6.46
CA GLU A 119 4.06 -13.24 -6.26
C GLU A 119 5.28 -12.77 -5.43
N VAL A 120 5.81 -11.59 -5.74
CA VAL A 120 6.91 -10.98 -4.98
C VAL A 120 6.49 -10.73 -3.53
N ILE A 121 5.26 -10.26 -3.29
CA ILE A 121 4.73 -10.07 -1.93
C ILE A 121 4.64 -11.39 -1.18
N HIS A 122 4.10 -12.43 -1.82
CA HIS A 122 4.02 -13.76 -1.20
C HIS A 122 5.41 -14.30 -0.82
N GLN A 123 6.41 -14.09 -1.68
CA GLN A 123 7.80 -14.45 -1.38
C GLN A 123 8.39 -13.63 -0.24
N LYS A 124 8.15 -12.31 -0.20
CA LYS A 124 8.60 -11.43 0.89
C LYS A 124 8.02 -11.84 2.23
N VAL A 125 6.71 -12.13 2.29
CA VAL A 125 6.04 -12.59 3.51
C VAL A 125 6.60 -13.95 3.97
N LYS A 126 6.78 -14.91 3.04
CA LYS A 126 7.43 -16.20 3.35
C LYS A 126 8.82 -16.01 3.96
N ARG A 127 9.64 -15.11 3.41
CA ARG A 127 10.98 -14.80 3.96
C ARG A 127 10.89 -14.18 5.35
N ARG A 128 9.94 -13.25 5.56
CA ARG A 128 9.73 -12.60 6.86
C ARG A 128 9.40 -13.63 7.95
N PHE A 129 8.44 -14.53 7.71
CA PHE A 129 8.06 -15.55 8.70
C PHE A 129 9.16 -16.58 8.98
N LYS A 130 9.96 -16.96 7.98
CA LYS A 130 11.12 -17.83 8.21
C LYS A 130 12.13 -17.21 9.18
N ASN A 131 12.41 -15.92 9.01
CA ASN A 131 13.37 -15.21 9.87
C ASN A 131 12.83 -15.03 11.30
N THR A 132 11.52 -14.90 11.49
CA THR A 132 10.92 -14.82 12.84
C THR A 132 11.05 -16.14 13.61
N SER A 133 10.93 -17.29 12.93
CA SER A 133 11.08 -18.61 13.57
C SER A 133 12.52 -18.93 14.01
N THR A 134 13.53 -18.25 13.45
CA THR A 134 14.95 -18.50 13.77
C THR A 134 15.52 -17.62 14.90
N VAL A 135 14.73 -16.69 15.47
CA VAL A 135 15.19 -15.79 16.55
C VAL A 135 14.74 -16.28 17.94
N CYS A 136 13.95 -17.36 18.01
CA CYS A 136 13.44 -17.92 19.25
C CYS A 136 14.15 -19.20 19.73
N ASP A 137 15.31 -19.55 19.15
CA ASP A 137 16.17 -20.64 19.61
C ASP A 137 17.44 -20.11 20.29
#